data_AF-A0A850MF44-F1
#
_entry.id   AF-A0A850MF44-F1
#
_cell.length_a   1.000
_cell.length_b   1.000
_cell.length_c   1.000
_cell.angle_alpha   90.00
_cell.angle_beta   90.00
_cell.angle_gamma   90.00
#
_symmetry.space_group_name_H-M   'P 1'
#
loop_
_entity.id
_entity.type
_entity.pdbx_description
1 polymer ?
#
loop_
_entity_poly.entity_id
_entity_poly.type
_entity_poly.pdbx_seq_one_letter_code
_entity_poly.pdbx_strand_id
1 'polypeptide(L)'
;MNLKRNLAKSVIYRIISVFVGFFVTYLVTGDITTAFFVGWISEVVQFFYYFSFESVWSHYDEKRLRKLISKEFREREINVNLTLGALSDMAKEFSQVDTFLPELYNSISNFFKKMLENQQVQELHEDFEKYKRSFESIHKGRGFDPPSTEKEL
;
A
#
# COMPACT_ATOMS: atom_id res chain seq x y z
N MET A 1 17.78 -0.57 14.73
CA MET A 1 18.65 -1.75 14.46
C MET A 1 20.10 -1.26 14.36
N ASN A 2 21.02 -1.72 15.20
CA ASN A 2 22.37 -1.14 15.31
C ASN A 2 23.28 -1.56 14.13
N LEU A 3 23.37 -0.74 13.09
CA LEU A 3 24.19 -0.96 11.88
C LEU A 3 25.65 -1.32 12.23
N LYS A 4 26.22 -0.66 13.24
CA LYS A 4 27.58 -0.90 13.74
C LYS A 4 27.80 -2.33 14.23
N ARG A 5 26.82 -2.92 14.93
CA ARG A 5 26.92 -4.30 15.46
C ARG A 5 26.84 -5.34 14.36
N ASN A 6 26.01 -5.10 13.34
CA ASN A 6 25.85 -6.02 12.22
C ASN A 6 27.08 -6.01 11.30
N LEU A 7 27.65 -4.83 11.04
CA LEU A 7 28.91 -4.71 10.31
C LEU A 7 30.06 -5.40 11.06
N ALA A 8 30.19 -5.17 12.37
CA ALA A 8 31.22 -5.83 13.17
C ALA A 8 31.09 -7.36 13.14
N LYS A 9 29.88 -7.90 13.28
CA LYS A 9 29.64 -9.35 13.17
C LYS A 9 30.03 -9.91 11.81
N SER A 10 29.67 -9.21 10.73
CA SER A 10 29.98 -9.64 9.36
C SER A 10 31.49 -9.67 9.10
N VAL A 11 32.20 -8.62 9.55
CA VAL A 11 33.67 -8.53 9.44
C VAL A 11 34.35 -9.64 10.24
N ILE A 12 33.93 -9.88 11.49
CA ILE A 12 34.48 -10.95 12.33
C ILE A 12 34.26 -12.31 11.67
N TYR A 13 33.05 -12.57 11.16
CA TYR A 13 32.74 -13.81 10.47
C TYR A 13 33.65 -14.04 9.26
N ARG A 14 33.85 -13.01 8.42
CA ARG A 14 34.71 -13.11 7.23
C ARG A 14 36.18 -13.33 7.60
N ILE A 15 36.67 -12.69 8.66
CA ILE A 15 38.03 -12.92 9.14
C ILE A 15 38.21 -14.39 9.57
N ILE A 16 37.26 -14.92 10.35
CA ILE A 16 37.31 -16.31 10.80
C ILE A 16 37.25 -17.28 9.62
N SER A 17 36.38 -17.05 8.62
CA SER A 17 36.26 -17.96 7.45
C SER A 17 37.57 -18.04 6.65
N VAL A 18 38.20 -16.89 6.39
CA VAL A 18 39.49 -16.81 5.69
C VAL A 18 40.57 -17.56 6.47
N PHE A 19 40.67 -17.34 7.79
CA PHE A 19 41.66 -18.02 8.62
C PHE A 19 41.42 -19.53 8.67
N VAL A 20 40.18 -19.99 8.80
CA VAL A 20 39.87 -21.42 8.79
C VAL A 20 40.24 -22.05 7.44
N GLY A 21 39.87 -21.42 6.32
CA GLY A 21 40.22 -21.90 4.99
C GLY A 21 41.73 -21.99 4.77
N PHE A 22 42.46 -20.97 5.23
CA PHE A 22 43.91 -20.95 5.24
C PHE A 22 44.49 -22.09 6.08
N PHE A 23 44.08 -22.24 7.34
CA PHE A 23 44.60 -23.27 8.25
C PHE A 23 44.32 -24.68 7.75
N VAL A 24 43.11 -24.94 7.23
CA VAL A 24 42.76 -26.24 6.65
C VAL A 24 43.64 -26.54 5.45
N THR A 25 43.81 -25.58 4.53
CA THR A 25 44.64 -25.78 3.34
C THR A 25 46.12 -25.95 3.70
N TYR A 26 46.60 -25.20 4.70
CA TYR A 26 47.96 -25.33 5.21
C TYR A 26 48.21 -26.70 5.84
N LEU A 27 47.28 -27.19 6.67
CA LEU A 27 47.38 -28.53 7.26
C LEU A 27 47.42 -29.64 6.20
N VAL A 28 46.70 -29.46 5.09
CA VAL A 28 46.65 -30.43 3.99
C VAL A 28 47.88 -30.34 3.09
N THR A 29 48.37 -29.13 2.79
CA THR A 29 49.41 -28.90 1.77
C THR A 29 50.81 -28.79 2.37
N GLY A 30 50.92 -28.39 3.64
CA GLY A 30 52.20 -28.09 4.31
C GLY A 30 52.88 -26.80 3.84
N ASP A 31 52.31 -26.11 2.85
CA ASP A 31 52.87 -24.89 2.25
C ASP A 31 51.99 -23.66 2.53
N ILE A 32 52.62 -22.63 3.09
CA ILE A 32 52.00 -21.35 3.44
C ILE A 32 51.59 -20.59 2.18
N THR A 33 52.40 -20.64 1.12
CA THR A 33 52.14 -19.89 -0.11
C THR A 33 50.88 -20.42 -0.78
N THR A 34 50.78 -21.74 -0.94
CA THR A 34 49.60 -22.39 -1.51
C THR A 34 48.35 -22.13 -0.66
N ALA A 35 48.44 -22.26 0.68
CA ALA A 35 47.31 -22.02 1.57
C ALA A 35 46.76 -20.59 1.49
N PHE A 36 47.64 -19.60 1.35
CA PHE A 36 47.25 -18.19 1.20
C PHE A 36 46.50 -17.96 -0.11
N PHE A 37 47.04 -18.43 -1.23
CA PHE A 37 46.40 -18.25 -2.54
C PHE A 37 45.06 -18.95 -2.61
N VAL A 38 44.95 -20.18 -2.09
CA VAL A 38 43.68 -20.92 -2.08
C VAL A 38 42.63 -20.23 -1.21
N GLY A 39 43.00 -19.80 0.00
CA GLY A 39 42.09 -19.05 0.88
C GLY A 39 41.63 -17.74 0.27
N TRP A 40 42.53 -17.01 -0.40
CA TRP A 40 42.20 -15.75 -1.06
C TRP A 40 41.30 -15.95 -2.29
N ILE A 41 41.69 -16.86 -3.19
CA ILE A 41 40.97 -17.09 -4.45
C ILE A 41 39.57 -17.63 -4.16
N SER A 42 39.41 -18.54 -3.21
CA SER A 42 38.09 -19.12 -2.86
C SER A 42 37.09 -18.05 -2.42
N GLU A 43 37.49 -17.11 -1.59
CA GLU A 43 36.63 -16.02 -1.11
C GLU A 43 36.26 -15.03 -2.24
N VAL A 44 37.22 -14.73 -3.13
CA VAL A 44 36.97 -13.89 -4.32
C VAL A 44 36.00 -14.58 -5.27
N VAL A 45 36.23 -15.86 -5.57
CA VAL A 45 35.36 -16.65 -6.45
C VAL A 45 33.95 -16.75 -5.87
N GLN A 46 33.82 -16.97 -4.56
CA GLN A 46 32.53 -17.03 -3.90
C GLN A 46 31.81 -15.68 -3.97
N PHE A 47 32.51 -14.57 -3.79
CA PHE A 47 31.93 -13.24 -3.97
C PHE A 47 31.39 -13.04 -5.40
N PHE A 48 32.18 -13.35 -6.42
CA PHE A 48 31.73 -13.24 -7.82
C PHE A 48 30.57 -14.19 -8.13
N TYR A 49 30.62 -15.42 -7.62
CA TYR A 49 29.55 -16.39 -7.78
C TYR A 49 28.22 -15.87 -7.21
N TYR A 50 28.23 -15.38 -5.97
CA TYR A 50 27.03 -14.80 -5.34
C TYR A 50 26.54 -13.57 -6.11
N PHE A 51 27.44 -12.67 -6.51
CA PHE A 51 27.08 -11.48 -7.26
C PHE A 51 26.46 -11.82 -8.62
N SER A 52 27.04 -12.75 -9.36
CA SER A 52 26.49 -13.22 -10.64
C SER A 52 25.14 -13.91 -10.47
N PHE A 53 24.99 -14.74 -9.44
CA PHE A 53 23.71 -15.40 -9.13
C PHE A 53 22.61 -14.37 -8.84
N GLU A 54 22.88 -13.41 -7.95
CA GLU A 54 21.96 -12.32 -7.62
C GLU A 54 21.63 -11.46 -8.84
N SER A 55 22.63 -11.11 -9.66
CA SER A 55 22.42 -10.30 -10.87
C SER A 55 21.50 -11.01 -11.88
N VAL A 56 21.73 -12.31 -12.11
CA VAL A 56 20.89 -13.11 -13.00
C VAL A 56 19.48 -13.25 -12.42
N TRP A 57 19.36 -13.58 -11.14
CA TRP A 57 18.07 -13.83 -10.50
C TRP A 57 17.23 -12.55 -10.37
N SER A 58 17.85 -11.43 -10.00
CA SER A 58 17.22 -10.11 -9.93
C SER A 58 16.58 -9.70 -11.26
N HIS A 59 17.26 -9.97 -12.39
CA HIS A 59 16.69 -9.70 -13.71
C HIS A 59 15.43 -10.52 -14.02
N TYR A 60 15.33 -11.76 -13.50
CA TYR A 60 14.16 -12.60 -13.67
C TYR A 60 13.01 -12.21 -12.71
N ASP A 61 13.34 -11.93 -11.45
CA ASP A 61 12.36 -11.55 -10.43
C ASP A 61 11.73 -10.18 -10.72
N GLU A 62 12.50 -9.22 -11.22
CA GLU A 62 11.96 -7.90 -11.56
C GLU A 62 10.86 -8.00 -12.63
N LYS A 63 11.00 -8.90 -13.61
CA LYS A 63 9.97 -9.14 -14.63
C LYS A 63 8.71 -9.79 -14.04
N ARG A 64 8.85 -10.67 -13.04
CA ARG A 64 7.70 -11.27 -12.34
C ARG A 64 7.00 -10.23 -11.47
N LEU A 65 7.76 -9.44 -10.72
CA LEU A 65 7.24 -8.40 -9.83
C LEU A 65 6.50 -7.31 -10.62
N ARG A 66 7.05 -6.84 -11.75
CA ARG A 66 6.37 -5.90 -12.66
C ARG A 66 5.04 -6.45 -13.17
N LYS A 67 4.96 -7.75 -13.48
CA LYS A 67 3.71 -8.40 -13.90
C LYS A 67 2.69 -8.47 -12.76
N LEU A 68 3.11 -8.82 -11.54
CA LEU A 68 2.23 -8.88 -10.37
C LEU A 68 1.69 -7.48 -10.01
N ILE A 69 2.57 -6.48 -9.95
CA ILE A 69 2.20 -5.08 -9.72
C ILE A 69 1.23 -4.59 -10.80
N SER A 70 1.49 -4.87 -12.08
CA SER A 70 0.59 -4.47 -13.17
C SER A 70 -0.80 -5.13 -13.10
N LYS A 71 -0.89 -6.37 -12.61
CA LYS A 71 -2.17 -7.04 -12.37
C LYS A 71 -2.93 -6.37 -11.21
N GLU A 72 -2.23 -6.08 -10.12
CA GLU A 72 -2.83 -5.45 -8.96
C GLU A 72 -3.28 -4.00 -9.23
N PHE A 73 -2.51 -3.22 -10.00
CA PHE A 73 -2.96 -1.89 -10.46
C PHE A 73 -4.19 -1.96 -11.37
N ARG A 74 -4.26 -2.94 -12.26
CA ARG A 74 -5.43 -3.15 -13.12
C ARG A 74 -6.68 -3.58 -12.34
N GLU A 75 -6.52 -4.30 -11.23
CA GLU A 75 -7.62 -4.62 -10.30
C GLU A 75 -8.01 -3.42 -9.41
N ARG A 76 -7.07 -2.52 -9.10
CA ARG A 76 -7.34 -1.27 -8.36
C ARG A 76 -8.06 -0.21 -9.22
N GLU A 77 -7.81 -0.13 -10.53
CA GLU A 77 -8.60 0.72 -11.42
C GLU A 77 -10.08 0.29 -11.49
N ILE A 78 -10.38 -1.00 -11.30
CA ILE A 78 -11.75 -1.52 -11.24
C ILE A 78 -12.47 -1.03 -9.96
N ASN A 79 -11.74 -0.68 -8.89
CA ASN A 79 -12.32 -0.16 -7.63
C ASN A 79 -12.79 1.30 -7.69
N VAL A 80 -12.36 2.08 -8.69
CA VAL A 80 -12.77 3.51 -8.77
C VAL A 80 -14.24 3.64 -9.21
N ASN A 81 -14.70 2.80 -10.13
CA ASN A 81 -16.12 2.75 -10.52
C ASN A 81 -17.04 2.10 -9.45
N LEU A 82 -16.46 1.29 -8.56
CA LEU A 82 -17.15 0.75 -7.38
C LEU A 82 -17.49 1.82 -6.34
N THR A 83 -16.69 2.89 -6.24
CA THR A 83 -16.91 3.95 -5.25
C THR A 83 -18.12 4.82 -5.59
N LEU A 84 -18.28 5.23 -6.86
CA LEU A 84 -19.44 6.02 -7.28
C LEU A 84 -20.75 5.22 -7.17
N GLY A 85 -20.73 3.94 -7.57
CA GLY A 85 -21.88 3.04 -7.39
C GLY A 85 -22.26 2.87 -5.92
N ALA A 86 -21.30 2.53 -5.06
CA ALA A 86 -21.54 2.37 -3.62
C ALA A 86 -22.03 3.65 -2.94
N LEU A 87 -21.54 4.80 -3.41
CA LEU A 87 -21.95 6.11 -2.93
C LEU A 87 -23.39 6.46 -3.34
N SER A 88 -23.80 6.13 -4.57
CA SER A 88 -25.20 6.25 -5.03
C SER A 88 -26.13 5.32 -4.25
N ASP A 89 -25.70 4.07 -4.02
CA ASP A 89 -26.47 3.09 -3.22
C ASP A 89 -26.65 3.57 -1.78
N MET A 90 -25.59 4.10 -1.15
CA MET A 90 -25.68 4.66 0.21
C MET A 90 -26.60 5.89 0.27
N ALA A 91 -26.52 6.76 -0.73
CA ALA A 91 -27.40 7.92 -0.84
C ALA A 91 -28.88 7.51 -0.98
N LYS A 92 -29.13 6.47 -1.78
CA LYS A 92 -30.47 5.88 -1.94
C LYS A 92 -31.00 5.31 -0.63
N GLU A 93 -30.18 4.58 0.14
CA GLU A 93 -30.57 4.07 1.45
C GLU A 93 -30.88 5.21 2.43
N PHE A 94 -30.00 6.21 2.52
CA PHE A 94 -30.24 7.40 3.35
C PHE A 94 -31.54 8.12 2.98
N SER A 95 -31.89 8.15 1.69
CA SER A 95 -33.14 8.79 1.24
C SER A 95 -34.42 8.14 1.76
N GLN A 96 -34.34 6.87 2.15
CA GLN A 96 -35.47 6.08 2.63
C GLN A 96 -35.53 5.99 4.16
N VAL A 97 -34.48 6.45 4.86
CA VAL A 97 -34.43 6.45 6.32
C VAL A 97 -35.54 7.33 6.87
N ASP A 98 -36.47 6.74 7.63
CA ASP A 98 -37.51 7.47 8.33
C ASP A 98 -37.03 7.80 9.76
N THR A 99 -36.69 9.07 10.03
CA THR A 99 -36.17 9.53 11.32
C THR A 99 -37.04 10.57 12.02
N PHE A 100 -37.19 10.43 13.34
CA PHE A 100 -37.82 11.43 14.21
C PHE A 100 -36.80 12.31 14.95
N LEU A 101 -35.51 12.01 14.81
CA LEU A 101 -34.43 12.74 15.49
C LEU A 101 -33.92 13.89 14.61
N PRO A 102 -33.98 15.15 15.08
CA PRO A 102 -33.51 16.31 14.32
C PRO A 102 -32.03 16.22 13.93
N GLU A 103 -31.18 15.69 14.82
CA GLU A 103 -29.74 15.55 14.59
C GLU A 103 -29.44 14.64 13.39
N LEU A 104 -30.16 13.51 13.29
CA LEU A 104 -29.98 12.56 12.20
C LEU A 104 -30.50 13.13 10.88
N TYR A 105 -31.64 13.81 10.91
CA TYR A 105 -32.17 14.52 9.75
C TYR A 105 -31.18 15.56 9.24
N ASN A 106 -30.63 16.39 10.13
CA ASN A 106 -29.66 17.43 9.78
C ASN A 106 -28.36 16.82 9.23
N SER A 107 -27.88 15.73 9.82
CA SER A 107 -26.67 15.03 9.36
C SER A 107 -26.83 14.49 7.93
N ILE A 108 -27.93 13.77 7.66
CA ILE A 108 -28.23 13.22 6.34
C ILE A 108 -28.46 14.35 5.32
N SER A 109 -29.18 15.41 5.71
CA SER A 109 -29.41 16.57 4.84
C SER A 109 -28.11 17.31 4.50
N ASN A 110 -27.20 17.45 5.47
CA ASN A 110 -25.87 18.03 5.27
C ASN A 110 -24.98 17.14 4.41
N PHE A 111 -25.08 15.83 4.54
CA PHE A 111 -24.43 14.89 3.62
C PHE A 111 -24.88 15.18 2.18
N PHE A 112 -26.19 15.16 1.89
CA PHE A 112 -26.71 15.46 0.55
C PHE A 112 -26.24 16.82 0.03
N LYS A 113 -26.25 17.86 0.87
CA LYS A 113 -25.74 19.20 0.52
C LYS A 113 -24.27 19.15 0.09
N LYS A 114 -23.39 18.57 0.92
CA LYS A 114 -21.96 18.47 0.63
C LYS A 114 -21.66 17.65 -0.62
N MET A 115 -22.46 16.60 -0.88
CA MET A 115 -22.32 15.79 -2.09
C MET A 115 -22.69 16.57 -3.36
N LEU A 116 -23.71 17.42 -3.30
CA LEU A 116 -24.14 18.30 -4.39
C LEU A 116 -23.23 19.52 -4.61
N GLU A 117 -22.31 19.81 -3.68
CA GLU A 117 -21.30 20.87 -3.85
C GLU A 117 -19.98 20.31 -4.39
N ASN A 118 -19.77 18.99 -4.34
CA ASN A 118 -18.50 18.36 -4.70
C ASN A 118 -18.38 18.06 -6.20
N GLN A 119 -17.43 18.72 -6.87
CA GLN A 119 -17.13 18.52 -8.30
C GLN A 119 -16.73 17.08 -8.68
N GLN A 120 -16.15 16.31 -7.76
CA GLN A 120 -15.75 14.92 -8.03
C GLN A 120 -16.95 13.98 -8.25
N VAL A 121 -18.14 14.41 -7.85
CA VAL A 121 -19.36 13.59 -7.83
C VAL A 121 -20.41 14.17 -8.78
N GLN A 122 -19.97 14.99 -9.73
CA GLN A 122 -20.82 15.69 -10.69
C GLN A 122 -21.71 14.74 -11.49
N GLU A 123 -21.20 13.55 -11.83
CA GLU A 123 -21.96 12.52 -12.56
C GLU A 123 -23.18 11.99 -11.80
N LEU A 124 -23.16 12.03 -10.46
CA LEU A 124 -24.27 11.54 -9.62
C LEU A 124 -25.18 12.66 -9.09
N HIS A 125 -24.96 13.92 -9.48
CA HIS A 125 -25.72 15.05 -8.92
C HIS A 125 -27.23 14.92 -9.14
N GLU A 126 -27.66 14.42 -10.30
CA GLU A 126 -29.07 14.20 -10.60
C GLU A 126 -29.70 13.16 -9.65
N ASP A 127 -28.99 12.06 -9.40
CA ASP A 127 -29.39 11.02 -8.45
C ASP A 127 -29.44 11.57 -7.02
N PHE A 128 -28.40 12.30 -6.60
CA PHE A 128 -28.35 12.93 -5.28
C PHE A 128 -29.48 13.92 -5.04
N GLU A 129 -29.82 14.73 -6.06
CA GLU A 129 -30.92 15.67 -5.96
C GLU A 129 -32.26 14.94 -5.81
N LYS A 130 -32.47 13.87 -6.58
CA LYS A 130 -33.65 13.01 -6.48
C LYS A 130 -33.76 12.36 -5.10
N TYR A 131 -32.67 11.79 -4.59
CA TYR A 131 -32.62 11.14 -3.27
C TYR A 131 -32.83 12.14 -2.15
N LYS A 132 -32.23 13.33 -2.22
CA LYS A 132 -32.46 14.42 -1.27
C LYS A 132 -33.94 14.82 -1.22
N ARG A 133 -34.58 15.03 -2.37
CA ARG A 133 -36.01 15.39 -2.44
C ARG A 133 -36.89 14.28 -1.85
N SER A 134 -36.56 13.02 -2.11
CA SER A 134 -37.26 11.87 -1.52
C SER A 134 -37.15 11.90 0.01
N PHE A 135 -35.95 12.11 0.54
CA PHE A 135 -35.70 12.23 1.98
C PHE A 135 -36.51 13.37 2.62
N GLU A 136 -36.45 14.57 2.05
CA GLU A 136 -37.19 15.74 2.55
C GLU A 136 -38.71 15.51 2.51
N SER A 137 -39.21 14.80 1.49
CA SER A 137 -40.64 14.51 1.35
C SER A 137 -41.20 13.61 2.46
N ILE A 138 -40.43 12.61 2.90
CA ILE A 138 -40.80 11.68 3.98
C ILE A 138 -40.88 12.41 5.33
N HIS A 139 -40.05 13.44 5.51
CA HIS A 139 -39.96 14.21 6.75
C HIS A 139 -40.76 15.51 6.73
N LYS A 140 -41.49 15.78 5.65
CA LYS A 140 -42.31 16.98 5.51
C LYS A 140 -43.35 17.05 6.64
N GLY A 141 -43.44 18.20 7.29
CA GLY A 141 -44.41 18.43 8.37
C GLY A 141 -43.97 17.97 9.76
N ARG A 142 -42.73 17.49 9.92
CA ARG A 142 -42.16 17.11 11.24
C ARG A 142 -41.53 18.26 12.03
N GLY A 143 -41.51 19.46 11.45
CA GLY A 143 -40.92 20.64 12.09
C GLY A 143 -39.40 20.63 12.15
N PHE A 144 -38.72 19.82 11.32
CA PHE A 144 -37.28 19.92 11.16
C PHE A 144 -36.95 21.14 10.31
N ASP A 145 -36.04 21.98 10.81
CA ASP A 145 -35.53 23.10 10.04
C ASP A 145 -34.64 22.56 8.91
N PRO A 146 -34.76 23.08 7.67
CA PRO A 146 -33.79 22.78 6.63
C PRO A 146 -32.39 23.18 7.15
N PRO A 147 -31.33 22.41 6.85
CA PRO A 147 -29.99 22.72 7.32
C PRO A 147 -29.69 24.17 6.97
N SER A 148 -29.37 24.95 8.01
CA SER A 148 -29.25 26.40 7.91
C SER A 148 -28.37 26.77 6.71
N THR A 149 -28.89 27.66 5.88
CA THR A 149 -28.08 28.43 4.92
C THR A 149 -27.24 29.44 5.72
N GLU A 150 -26.55 28.99 6.76
CA GLU A 150 -25.60 29.80 7.47
C GLU A 150 -24.35 29.84 6.60
N LYS A 151 -24.08 31.05 6.10
CA LYS A 151 -22.79 31.48 5.61
C LYS A 151 -21.74 31.08 6.64
N GLU A 152 -21.01 30.00 6.37
CA GLU A 152 -19.65 29.89 6.89
C GLU A 152 -18.89 31.09 6.31
N LEU A 153 -18.61 32.06 7.18
CA LEU A 153 -17.69 33.18 6.97
C LEU A 153 -16.26 32.66 6.81
#